data_AF-A0A524KCN5-F1
#
_entry.id   AF-A0A524KCN5-F1
#
_cell.length_a   1.000
_cell.length_b   1.000
_cell.length_c   1.000
_cell.angle_alpha   90.00
_cell.angle_beta   90.00
_cell.angle_gamma   90.00
#
_symmetry.space_group_name_H-M   'P 1'
#
loop_
_entity.id
_entity.type
_entity.pdbx_description
1 polymer ?
#
loop_
_entity_poly.entity_id
_entity_poly.type
_entity_poly.pdbx_seq_one_letter_code
_entity_poly.pdbx_strand_id
1 'polypeptide(L)'
;MRSPFAVLALLVAVLAGCAAPLPQDPLPSWRAGANKAEILAFVAAVTDPGSARFVPVPERVAVFDNDGTLLPEKPFALQEAFVHDRVRSQAGAHPEWANQEPFSLVLAGDEARLQALGIRSLGPLAQAVQTGIPQADLDAAARA
;
A
#
# COMPACT_ATOMS: atom_id res chain seq x y z
N MET A 1 53.87 38.72 -15.21
CA MET A 1 52.58 39.10 -14.60
C MET A 1 51.62 37.93 -14.75
N ARG A 2 51.37 37.16 -13.68
CA ARG A 2 50.42 36.05 -13.70
C ARG A 2 49.02 36.63 -13.53
N SER A 3 48.16 36.45 -14.53
CA SER A 3 46.82 37.05 -14.54
C SER A 3 45.99 36.52 -13.37
N PRO A 4 45.49 37.38 -12.46
CA PRO A 4 44.65 36.96 -11.34
C PRO A 4 43.32 36.36 -11.83
N PHE A 5 42.90 36.69 -13.05
CA PHE A 5 41.70 36.13 -13.69
C PHE A 5 41.86 34.66 -14.09
N ALA A 6 43.07 34.21 -14.44
CA ALA A 6 43.31 32.81 -14.79
C ALA A 6 43.24 31.87 -13.58
N VAL A 7 43.67 32.36 -12.41
CA VAL A 7 43.59 31.62 -11.14
C VAL A 7 42.15 31.54 -10.63
N LEU A 8 41.38 32.64 -10.77
CA LEU A 8 39.97 32.69 -10.37
C LEU A 8 39.09 31.81 -11.27
N ALA A 9 39.34 31.78 -12.59
CA ALA A 9 38.61 30.93 -13.53
C ALA A 9 38.88 29.42 -13.28
N LEU A 10 40.11 29.06 -12.91
CA LEU A 10 40.47 27.68 -12.57
C LEU A 10 39.83 27.22 -11.24
N LEU A 11 39.73 28.12 -10.25
CA LEU A 11 39.05 27.85 -8.98
C LEU A 11 37.53 27.65 -9.12
N VAL A 12 36.88 28.43 -10.00
CA VAL A 12 35.44 28.26 -10.29
C VAL A 12 35.16 26.95 -11.03
N ALA A 13 36.04 26.52 -11.94
CA ALA A 13 35.91 25.25 -12.66
C ALA A 13 36.09 24.01 -11.76
N VAL A 14 36.98 24.07 -10.75
CA VAL A 14 37.17 22.98 -9.78
C VAL A 14 35.97 22.84 -8.83
N LEU A 15 35.36 23.96 -8.41
CA LEU A 15 34.18 23.94 -7.53
C LEU A 15 32.89 23.49 -8.26
N ALA A 16 32.77 23.76 -9.56
CA ALA A 16 31.63 23.33 -10.37
C ALA A 16 31.64 21.83 -10.73
N GLY A 17 32.81 21.17 -10.67
CA GLY A 17 32.98 19.76 -11.04
C GLY A 17 32.55 18.74 -9.95
N CYS A 18 32.25 19.19 -8.74
CA CYS A 18 31.92 18.30 -7.61
C CYS A 18 30.42 18.11 -7.37
N ALA A 19 29.55 18.80 -8.10
CA ALA A 19 28.10 18.67 -7.96
C ALA A 19 27.54 17.56 -8.87
N ALA A 20 28.08 16.35 -8.78
CA ALA A 20 27.34 15.18 -9.27
C ALA A 20 26.19 14.93 -8.27
N PRO A 21 24.91 14.85 -8.71
CA PRO A 21 23.85 14.47 -7.80
C PRO A 21 24.20 13.12 -7.19
N LEU A 22 24.22 13.04 -5.85
CA LEU A 22 24.37 11.78 -5.15
C LEU A 22 23.31 10.81 -5.70
N PRO A 23 23.66 9.54 -5.98
CA PRO A 23 22.68 8.55 -6.38
C PRO A 23 21.52 8.60 -5.39
N GLN A 24 20.32 8.93 -5.87
CA GLN A 24 19.17 8.97 -4.99
C GLN A 24 18.97 7.56 -4.47
N ASP A 25 18.92 7.43 -3.14
CA ASP A 25 18.58 6.16 -2.50
C ASP A 25 17.23 5.70 -3.07
N PRO A 26 17.18 4.58 -3.80
CA PRO A 26 15.96 4.16 -4.49
C PRO A 26 14.86 3.70 -3.52
N LEU A 27 15.19 3.48 -2.24
CA LEU A 27 14.26 3.01 -1.21
C LEU A 27 14.42 3.84 0.08
N PRO A 28 14.13 5.15 0.06
CA PRO A 28 14.46 6.07 1.15
C PRO A 28 13.65 5.81 2.44
N SER A 29 12.45 5.24 2.31
CA SER A 29 11.61 4.85 3.46
C SER A 29 11.98 3.50 4.08
N TRP A 30 12.93 2.77 3.49
CA TRP A 30 13.37 1.47 3.99
C TRP A 30 14.54 1.63 4.96
N ARG A 31 14.42 1.00 6.15
CA ARG A 31 15.54 0.89 7.08
C ARG A 31 16.71 0.17 6.41
N ALA A 32 17.93 0.66 6.65
CA ALA A 32 19.14 -0.06 6.26
C ALA A 32 19.19 -1.43 6.97
N GLY A 33 19.52 -2.49 6.22
CA GLY A 33 19.56 -3.85 6.74
C GLY A 33 19.43 -4.90 5.63
N ALA A 34 19.39 -6.17 6.03
CA ALA A 34 19.37 -7.32 5.12
C ALA A 34 18.22 -7.23 4.09
N ASN A 35 17.01 -6.91 4.51
CA ASN A 35 15.85 -6.85 3.60
C ASN A 35 16.04 -5.82 2.47
N LYS A 36 16.46 -4.59 2.80
CA LYS A 36 16.71 -3.55 1.79
C LYS A 36 17.85 -3.97 0.86
N ALA A 37 18.94 -4.54 1.40
CA ALA A 37 20.08 -4.99 0.62
C ALA A 37 19.70 -6.11 -0.35
N GLU A 38 18.95 -7.11 0.11
CA GLU A 38 18.49 -8.24 -0.71
C GLU A 38 17.55 -7.81 -1.83
N ILE A 39 16.60 -6.90 -1.56
CA ILE A 39 15.72 -6.35 -2.60
C ILE A 39 16.55 -5.68 -3.70
N LEU A 40 17.49 -4.82 -3.33
CA LEU A 40 18.33 -4.11 -4.29
C LEU A 40 19.25 -5.06 -5.07
N ALA A 41 19.86 -6.03 -4.41
CA ALA A 41 20.72 -7.02 -5.03
C ALA A 41 19.94 -7.95 -5.98
N PHE A 42 18.73 -8.36 -5.60
CA PHE A 42 17.84 -9.14 -6.46
C PHE A 42 17.47 -8.36 -7.71
N VAL A 43 16.95 -7.14 -7.56
CA VAL A 43 16.56 -6.28 -8.69
C VAL A 43 17.75 -6.02 -9.61
N ALA A 44 18.92 -5.66 -9.08
CA ALA A 44 20.12 -5.43 -9.88
C ALA A 44 20.48 -6.67 -10.72
N ALA A 45 20.46 -7.86 -10.11
CA ALA A 45 20.89 -9.07 -10.79
C ALA A 45 19.89 -9.60 -11.83
N VAL A 46 18.59 -9.38 -11.65
CA VAL A 46 17.58 -9.79 -12.64
C VAL A 46 17.39 -8.76 -13.75
N THR A 47 17.91 -7.55 -13.59
CA THR A 47 17.77 -6.46 -14.56
C THR A 47 19.04 -6.18 -15.38
N ASP A 48 20.22 -6.58 -14.91
CA ASP A 48 21.49 -6.46 -15.64
C ASP A 48 21.58 -7.50 -16.78
N PRO A 49 21.64 -7.08 -18.07
CA PRO A 49 21.78 -8.00 -19.20
C PRO A 49 23.05 -8.86 -19.20
N GLY A 50 24.10 -8.45 -18.47
CA GLY A 50 25.33 -9.23 -18.30
C GLY A 50 25.27 -10.27 -17.19
N SER A 51 24.22 -10.25 -16.36
CA SER A 51 24.06 -11.14 -15.21
C SER A 51 23.57 -12.52 -15.63
N ALA A 52 24.13 -13.57 -15.02
CA ALA A 52 23.62 -14.94 -15.17
C ALA A 52 22.18 -15.13 -14.61
N ARG A 53 21.69 -14.16 -13.82
CA ARG A 53 20.33 -14.12 -13.27
C ARG A 53 19.38 -13.22 -14.06
N PHE A 54 19.79 -12.68 -15.21
CA PHE A 54 18.97 -11.78 -16.01
C PHE A 54 17.62 -12.40 -16.35
N VAL A 55 16.54 -11.62 -16.14
CA VAL A 55 15.17 -11.98 -16.52
C VAL A 55 14.72 -11.02 -17.62
N PRO A 56 14.22 -11.51 -18.77
CA PRO A 56 13.65 -10.66 -19.81
C PRO A 56 12.53 -9.76 -19.28
N VAL A 57 12.43 -8.53 -19.76
CA VAL A 57 11.42 -7.54 -19.28
C VAL A 57 10.00 -8.12 -19.18
N PRO A 58 9.47 -8.87 -20.17
CA PRO A 58 8.11 -9.41 -20.11
C PRO A 58 7.87 -10.43 -19.00
N GLU A 59 8.93 -11.02 -18.44
CA GLU A 59 8.86 -12.08 -17.42
C GLU A 59 9.06 -11.53 -15.99
N ARG A 60 9.32 -10.22 -15.84
CA ARG A 60 9.54 -9.57 -14.54
C ARG A 60 8.22 -9.30 -13.82
N VAL A 61 7.59 -10.35 -13.33
CA VAL A 61 6.34 -10.28 -12.56
C VAL A 61 6.64 -10.42 -11.07
N ALA A 62 6.16 -9.46 -10.27
CA ALA A 62 6.18 -9.52 -8.81
C ALA A 62 4.74 -9.47 -8.28
N VAL A 63 4.42 -10.31 -7.30
CA VAL A 63 3.10 -10.36 -6.67
C VAL A 63 3.22 -9.93 -5.21
N PHE A 64 2.26 -9.12 -4.76
CA PHE A 64 2.19 -8.63 -3.39
C PHE A 64 0.80 -8.95 -2.84
N ASP A 65 0.74 -9.40 -1.60
CA ASP A 65 -0.50 -9.39 -0.84
C ASP A 65 -0.92 -7.95 -0.55
N ASN A 66 -2.20 -7.71 -0.24
CA ASN A 66 -2.73 -6.38 0.04
C ASN A 66 -2.79 -6.09 1.54
N ASP A 67 -3.64 -6.81 2.26
CA ASP A 67 -3.87 -6.57 3.69
C ASP A 67 -2.66 -7.04 4.51
N GLY A 68 -2.18 -6.20 5.43
CA GLY A 68 -0.97 -6.46 6.22
C GLY A 68 0.35 -6.35 5.45
N THR A 69 0.31 -6.15 4.12
CA THR A 69 1.50 -6.02 3.26
C THR A 69 1.58 -4.63 2.61
N LEU A 70 0.59 -4.26 1.78
CA LEU A 70 0.51 -2.94 1.16
C LEU A 70 -0.33 -1.96 2.01
N LEU A 71 -1.29 -2.48 2.78
CA LEU A 71 -2.20 -1.70 3.60
C LEU A 71 -2.22 -2.22 5.05
N PRO A 72 -2.43 -1.36 6.06
CA PRO A 72 -2.69 -1.82 7.42
C PRO A 72 -3.98 -2.65 7.50
N GLU A 73 -3.97 -3.70 8.33
CA GLU A 73 -5.11 -4.62 8.48
C GLU A 73 -5.67 -4.69 9.91
N LYS A 74 -5.14 -3.89 10.84
CA LYS A 74 -5.56 -3.89 12.25
C LYS A 74 -6.24 -2.57 12.62
N PRO A 75 -7.31 -2.60 13.45
CA PRO A 75 -7.97 -3.78 14.01
C PRO A 75 -8.79 -4.59 12.99
N PHE A 76 -9.14 -3.98 11.86
CA PHE A 76 -9.87 -4.58 10.75
C PHE A 76 -9.21 -4.20 9.42
N ALA A 77 -9.34 -5.06 8.41
CA ALA A 77 -8.94 -4.72 7.06
C ALA A 77 -9.82 -3.57 6.51
N LEU A 78 -9.30 -2.81 5.55
CA LEU A 78 -10.02 -1.65 5.00
C LEU A 78 -11.38 -2.01 4.43
N GLN A 79 -11.51 -3.16 3.74
CA GLN A 79 -12.80 -3.64 3.23
C GLN A 79 -13.79 -3.95 4.36
N GLU A 80 -13.32 -4.53 5.46
CA GLU A 80 -14.17 -4.86 6.61
C GLU A 80 -14.68 -3.59 7.30
N ALA A 81 -13.82 -2.60 7.50
CA ALA A 81 -14.21 -1.30 8.01
C ALA A 81 -15.28 -0.64 7.12
N PHE A 82 -15.09 -0.66 5.80
CA PHE A 82 -16.08 -0.18 4.84
C PHE A 82 -17.42 -0.92 4.95
N VAL A 83 -17.40 -2.25 5.05
CA VAL A 83 -18.61 -3.06 5.24
C VAL A 83 -19.34 -2.69 6.53
N HIS A 84 -18.62 -2.49 7.63
CA HIS A 84 -19.20 -2.09 8.91
C HIS A 84 -19.92 -0.74 8.79
N ASP A 85 -19.31 0.25 8.12
CA ASP A 85 -19.93 1.55 7.89
C ASP A 85 -21.15 1.46 6.99
N ARG A 86 -21.11 0.62 5.96
CA ARG A 86 -22.27 0.36 5.10
C ARG A 86 -23.43 -0.25 5.89
N VAL A 87 -23.16 -1.22 6.77
CA VAL A 87 -24.17 -1.82 7.66
C VAL A 87 -24.81 -0.76 8.55
N ARG A 88 -24.00 0.09 9.20
CA ARG A 88 -24.53 1.18 10.04
C ARG A 88 -25.38 2.16 9.25
N SER A 89 -24.94 2.55 8.05
CA SER A 89 -25.67 3.51 7.19
C SER A 89 -27.01 3.00 6.69
N GLN A 90 -27.15 1.68 6.52
CA GLN A 90 -28.36 1.04 5.99
C GLN A 90 -29.28 0.49 7.09
N ALA A 91 -28.83 0.47 8.35
CA ALA A 91 -29.57 -0.11 9.47
C ALA A 91 -31.01 0.44 9.62
N GLY A 92 -31.26 1.70 9.24
CA GLY A 92 -32.60 2.29 9.27
C GLY A 92 -33.61 1.61 8.34
N ALA A 93 -33.15 0.99 7.25
CA ALA A 93 -33.97 0.21 6.34
C ALA A 93 -34.06 -1.29 6.73
N HIS A 94 -33.25 -1.71 7.70
CA HIS A 94 -33.06 -3.11 8.10
C HIS A 94 -33.20 -3.29 9.63
N PRO A 95 -34.40 -3.09 10.20
CA PRO A 95 -34.61 -3.21 11.64
C PRO A 95 -34.31 -4.62 12.19
N GLU A 96 -34.39 -5.65 11.35
CA GLU A 96 -34.05 -7.03 11.71
C GLU A 96 -32.58 -7.21 12.11
N TRP A 97 -31.66 -6.38 11.59
CA TRP A 97 -30.23 -6.46 11.87
C TRP A 97 -29.89 -6.21 13.33
N ALA A 98 -30.74 -5.51 14.08
CA ALA A 98 -30.55 -5.29 15.51
C ALA A 98 -30.53 -6.60 16.32
N ASN A 99 -31.15 -7.67 15.81
CA ASN A 99 -31.28 -8.96 16.50
C ASN A 99 -30.59 -10.12 15.77
N GLN A 100 -29.79 -9.83 14.72
CA GLN A 100 -29.16 -10.84 13.88
C GLN A 100 -27.64 -10.68 13.90
N GLU A 101 -26.92 -11.69 14.40
CA GLU A 101 -25.46 -11.74 14.24
C GLU A 101 -25.07 -12.12 12.81
N PRO A 102 -23.99 -11.54 12.24
CA PRO A 102 -23.05 -10.60 12.88
C PRO A 102 -23.46 -9.11 12.82
N PHE A 103 -24.60 -8.74 12.25
CA PHE A 103 -25.02 -7.34 12.09
C PHE A 103 -25.18 -6.61 13.43
N SER A 104 -25.83 -7.26 14.40
CA SER A 104 -26.03 -6.68 15.74
C SER A 104 -24.71 -6.35 16.44
N LEU A 105 -23.64 -7.12 16.17
CA LEU A 105 -22.30 -6.84 16.71
C LEU A 105 -21.69 -5.57 16.10
N VAL A 106 -21.88 -5.35 14.80
CA VAL A 106 -21.45 -4.12 14.11
C VAL A 106 -22.20 -2.90 14.64
N LEU A 107 -23.50 -3.03 14.85
CA LEU A 107 -24.37 -1.96 15.37
C LEU A 107 -24.06 -1.65 16.84
N ALA A 108 -23.71 -2.66 17.63
CA ALA A 108 -23.29 -2.52 19.03
C ALA A 108 -21.83 -2.06 19.19
N GLY A 109 -21.02 -2.13 18.13
CA GLY A 109 -19.58 -1.82 18.20
C GLY A 109 -18.75 -2.86 18.96
N ASP A 110 -19.17 -4.13 18.97
CA ASP A 110 -18.47 -5.22 19.67
C ASP A 110 -17.29 -5.73 18.83
N GLU A 111 -16.23 -4.92 18.76
CA GLU A 111 -15.05 -5.21 17.94
C GLU A 111 -14.32 -6.48 18.38
N ALA A 112 -14.28 -6.75 19.69
CA ALA A 112 -13.63 -7.95 20.23
C ALA A 112 -14.32 -9.22 19.71
N ARG A 113 -15.65 -9.24 19.71
CA ARG A 113 -16.42 -10.37 19.21
C ARG A 113 -16.37 -10.48 17.69
N LEU A 114 -16.37 -9.35 16.97
CA LEU A 114 -16.15 -9.33 15.51
C LEU A 114 -14.77 -9.90 15.16
N GLN A 115 -13.71 -9.51 15.85
CA GLN A 115 -12.37 -10.06 15.66
C GLN A 115 -12.30 -11.56 15.98
N ALA A 116 -12.98 -12.02 17.04
CA ALA A 116 -13.05 -13.44 17.40
C ALA A 116 -13.78 -14.28 16.32
N LEU A 117 -14.76 -13.69 15.63
CA LEU A 117 -15.41 -14.32 14.48
C LEU A 117 -14.50 -14.33 13.25
N GLY A 118 -13.64 -13.32 13.09
CA GLY A 118 -12.72 -13.16 11.98
C GLY A 118 -13.45 -13.11 10.64
N ILE A 119 -12.82 -13.60 9.58
CA ILE A 119 -13.36 -13.56 8.20
C ILE A 119 -14.79 -14.15 8.05
N ARG A 120 -15.24 -14.98 8.99
CA ARG A 120 -16.61 -15.54 8.99
C ARG A 120 -17.69 -14.49 9.21
N SER A 121 -17.40 -13.39 9.91
CA SER A 121 -18.36 -12.28 10.05
C SER A 121 -18.50 -11.49 8.75
N LEU A 122 -17.40 -11.33 8.00
CA LEU A 122 -17.35 -10.44 6.84
C LEU A 122 -18.25 -10.90 5.68
N GLY A 123 -18.28 -12.20 5.39
CA GLY A 123 -19.02 -12.74 4.24
C GLY A 123 -20.51 -12.32 4.22
N PRO A 124 -21.30 -12.65 5.25
CA PRO A 124 -22.71 -12.24 5.34
C PRO A 124 -22.92 -10.72 5.33
N LEU A 125 -22.06 -9.96 6.01
CA LEU A 125 -22.16 -8.49 6.07
C LEU A 125 -21.91 -7.87 4.70
N ALA A 126 -20.83 -8.29 4.03
CA ALA A 126 -20.46 -7.81 2.70
C ALA A 126 -21.53 -8.17 1.67
N GLN A 127 -22.06 -9.40 1.73
CA GLN A 127 -23.14 -9.84 0.85
C GLN A 127 -24.36 -8.93 0.99
N ALA A 128 -24.79 -8.62 2.21
CA ALA A 128 -25.98 -7.82 2.45
C ALA A 128 -25.87 -6.38 1.94
N VAL A 129 -24.68 -5.76 2.00
CA VAL A 129 -24.52 -4.32 1.73
C VAL A 129 -23.86 -3.98 0.39
N GLN A 130 -23.34 -4.98 -0.33
CA GLN A 130 -22.59 -4.79 -1.58
C GLN A 130 -23.19 -5.55 -2.78
N THR A 131 -24.10 -6.50 -2.57
CA THR A 131 -24.73 -7.25 -3.66
C THR A 131 -26.08 -6.68 -4.06
N GLY A 132 -26.54 -6.96 -5.28
CA GLY A 132 -27.84 -6.49 -5.76
C GLY A 132 -27.90 -5.00 -6.12
N ILE A 133 -26.76 -4.30 -6.10
CA ILE A 133 -26.64 -2.90 -6.49
C ILE A 133 -25.84 -2.75 -7.79
N PRO A 134 -26.09 -1.70 -8.59
CA PRO A 134 -25.23 -1.35 -9.72
C PRO A 134 -23.77 -1.14 -9.30
N GLN A 135 -22.82 -1.56 -10.15
CA GLN A 135 -21.39 -1.36 -9.90
C GLN A 135 -21.03 0.11 -9.65
N ALA A 136 -21.66 1.03 -10.40
CA ALA A 136 -21.42 2.47 -10.24
C ALA A 136 -21.80 2.99 -8.85
N ASP A 137 -22.82 2.40 -8.22
CA ASP A 137 -23.26 2.80 -6.88
C ASP A 137 -22.29 2.27 -5.81
N LEU A 138 -21.77 1.04 -6.00
CA LEU A 138 -20.72 0.50 -5.14
C LEU A 138 -19.42 1.32 -5.25
N ASP A 139 -19.03 1.69 -6.47
CA ASP A 139 -17.85 2.52 -6.72
C ASP A 139 -18.01 3.92 -6.11
N ALA A 140 -19.20 4.52 -6.21
CA ALA A 140 -19.49 5.81 -5.59
C ALA A 140 -19.41 5.71 -4.06
N ALA A 141 -19.99 4.66 -3.47
CA ALA A 141 -19.91 4.42 -2.03
C ALA A 141 -18.47 4.20 -1.54
N ALA A 142 -17.62 3.52 -2.32
CA ALA A 142 -16.22 3.28 -1.98
C ALA A 142 -15.31 4.53 -2.08
N ARG A 143 -15.80 5.61 -2.72
CA ARG A 143 -15.06 6.87 -2.91
C ARG A 143 -15.50 8.00 -1.99
N ALA A 144 -16.64 7.85 -1.31
CA ALA A 144 -17.23 8.85 -0.42
C ALA A 144 -16.50 8.90 0.92
#